data_AF-A0A8X6GIA9-F1
#
_entry.id   AF-A0A8X6GIA9-F1
#
_cell.length_a   1.000
_cell.length_b   1.000
_cell.length_c   1.000
_cell.angle_alpha   90.00
_cell.angle_beta   90.00
_cell.angle_gamma   90.00
#
_symmetry.space_group_name_H-M   'P 1'
#
loop_
_entity.id
_entity.type
_entity.pdbx_description
1 polymer ?
#
loop_
_entity_poly.entity_id
_entity_poly.type
_entity_poly.pdbx_seq_one_letter_code
_entity_poly.pdbx_strand_id
1 'polypeptide(L)'
;MLDVQEREEARGHRIPMKSMAQYAHPLWVKLSPAEREKYEQRANMYKNDPQFQGKKLASDGTSIEDNLRCLEEVERRKNEQMQEIKTYINSNGIPKEQFIEFASRRVLYFISFNILCRTEKEYIPIEVGVVEYSIEHGIHRELSMLIHSGSIPTGYAAAALRL
;
A
#
# COMPACT_ATOMS: atom_id res chain seq x y z
N MET A 1 6.55 -32.86 7.57
CA MET A 1 7.71 -33.63 8.06
C MET A 1 8.84 -32.68 8.46
N LEU A 2 8.54 -31.69 9.32
CA LEU A 2 9.53 -30.74 9.85
C LEU A 2 10.53 -31.42 10.79
N ASP A 3 10.04 -32.41 11.51
CA ASP A 3 10.79 -33.32 12.37
C ASP A 3 11.85 -34.16 11.64
N VAL A 4 11.62 -34.50 10.36
CA VAL A 4 12.64 -35.17 9.53
C VAL A 4 13.77 -34.22 9.18
N GLN A 5 13.45 -32.94 8.94
CA GLN A 5 14.45 -31.92 8.68
C GLN A 5 15.29 -31.65 9.94
N GLU A 6 14.67 -31.50 11.10
CA GLU A 6 15.37 -31.31 12.38
C GLU A 6 16.29 -32.48 12.71
N ARG A 7 15.88 -33.72 12.43
CA ARG A 7 16.71 -34.92 12.63
C ARG A 7 17.94 -34.95 11.74
N GLU A 8 17.80 -34.59 10.46
CA GLU A 8 18.92 -34.56 9.53
C GLU A 8 19.86 -33.38 9.81
N GLU A 9 19.33 -32.23 10.22
CA GLU A 9 20.12 -31.09 10.68
C GLU A 9 20.90 -31.42 11.96
N ALA A 10 20.31 -32.17 12.91
CA ALA A 10 21.00 -32.69 14.08
C ALA A 10 22.11 -33.72 13.74
N ARG A 11 22.00 -34.37 12.58
CA ARG A 11 23.04 -35.24 11.99
C ARG A 11 24.04 -34.47 11.11
N GLY A 12 23.97 -33.14 11.10
CA GLY A 12 24.87 -32.26 10.36
C GLY A 12 24.55 -32.12 8.86
N HIS A 13 23.41 -32.66 8.39
CA HIS A 13 23.00 -32.61 6.99
C HIS A 13 21.86 -31.62 6.78
N ARG A 14 22.12 -30.52 6.08
CA ARG A 14 21.12 -29.51 5.75
C ARG A 14 20.53 -29.75 4.36
N ILE A 15 19.28 -30.20 4.31
CA ILE A 15 18.55 -30.44 3.06
C ILE A 15 17.81 -29.16 2.65
N PRO A 16 18.03 -28.62 1.43
CA PRO A 16 17.31 -27.45 0.96
C PRO A 16 15.80 -27.73 0.88
N MET A 17 14.99 -26.75 1.25
CA MET A 17 13.53 -26.95 1.32
C MET A 17 12.90 -27.34 -0.03
N LYS A 18 13.49 -26.89 -1.15
CA LYS A 18 13.10 -27.28 -2.52
C LYS A 18 13.27 -28.79 -2.79
N SER A 19 14.25 -29.44 -2.16
CA SER A 19 14.58 -30.86 -2.34
C SER A 19 13.95 -31.75 -1.27
N MET A 20 13.38 -31.15 -0.22
CA MET A 20 12.82 -31.86 0.93
C MET A 20 11.65 -32.78 0.55
N ALA A 21 10.82 -32.36 -0.41
CA ALA A 21 9.70 -33.19 -0.88
C ALA A 21 10.17 -34.51 -1.50
N GLN A 22 11.24 -34.48 -2.30
CA GLN A 22 11.81 -35.69 -2.92
C GLN A 22 12.44 -36.61 -1.89
N TYR A 23 13.12 -36.05 -0.88
CA TYR A 23 13.74 -36.81 0.20
C TYR A 23 12.72 -37.42 1.17
N ALA A 24 11.69 -36.66 1.55
CA ALA A 24 10.68 -37.08 2.52
C ALA A 24 9.65 -38.06 1.94
N HIS A 25 9.47 -38.09 0.61
CA HIS A 25 8.46 -38.92 -0.04
C HIS A 25 8.66 -40.44 0.20
N PRO A 26 9.87 -41.02 0.01
CA PRO A 26 10.12 -42.42 0.35
C PRO A 26 9.92 -42.76 1.83
N LEU A 27 10.24 -41.81 2.73
CA LEU A 27 10.04 -41.98 4.18
C LEU A 27 8.55 -41.98 4.53
N TRP A 28 7.77 -41.09 3.91
CA TRP A 28 6.32 -41.02 4.07
C TRP A 28 5.62 -42.32 3.65
N VAL A 29 6.04 -42.90 2.52
CA VAL A 29 5.49 -44.17 2.01
C VAL A 29 5.75 -45.34 2.98
N LYS A 30 6.88 -45.32 3.71
CA LYS A 30 7.22 -46.36 4.68
C LYS A 30 6.51 -46.23 6.04
N LEU A 31 5.90 -45.08 6.35
CA LEU A 31 5.19 -44.87 7.61
C LEU A 31 3.92 -45.72 7.67
N SER A 32 3.64 -46.25 8.86
CA SER A 32 2.38 -46.94 9.15
C SER A 32 1.19 -45.96 9.18
N PRO A 33 -0.05 -46.45 9.02
CA PRO A 33 -1.25 -45.60 9.08
C PRO A 33 -1.35 -44.78 10.37
N ALA A 34 -1.01 -45.36 11.52
CA ALA A 34 -1.04 -44.67 12.81
C ALA A 34 0.00 -43.54 12.91
N GLU A 35 1.18 -43.71 12.30
CA GLU A 35 2.20 -42.67 12.27
C GLU A 35 1.84 -41.54 11.30
N ARG A 36 1.20 -41.88 10.17
CA ARG A 36 0.68 -40.89 9.21
C ARG A 36 -0.43 -40.04 9.82
N GLU A 37 -1.31 -40.66 10.60
CA GLU A 37 -2.43 -39.99 11.26
C GLU A 37 -1.94 -38.83 12.13
N LYS A 38 -0.83 -38.99 12.85
CA LYS A 38 -0.21 -37.90 13.63
C LYS A 38 0.16 -36.69 12.78
N TYR A 39 0.67 -36.90 11.57
CA TYR A 39 1.01 -35.81 10.64
C TYR A 39 -0.23 -35.19 10.01
N GLU A 40 -1.24 -35.99 9.71
CA GLU A 40 -2.53 -35.50 9.17
C GLU A 40 -3.29 -34.68 10.21
N GLN A 41 -3.32 -35.13 11.47
CA GLN A 41 -3.88 -34.37 12.59
C GLN A 41 -3.15 -33.04 12.77
N ARG A 42 -1.81 -33.04 12.77
CA ARG A 42 -1.03 -31.79 12.81
C ARG A 42 -1.33 -30.89 11.61
N ALA A 43 -1.38 -31.42 10.39
CA ALA A 43 -1.71 -30.65 9.20
C ALA A 43 -3.13 -30.05 9.26
N ASN A 44 -4.10 -30.79 9.81
CA ASN A 44 -5.45 -30.30 10.04
C ASN A 44 -5.50 -29.22 11.13
N MET A 45 -4.70 -29.35 12.21
CA MET A 45 -4.56 -28.28 13.20
C MET A 45 -3.96 -27.02 12.57
N TYR A 46 -2.88 -27.13 11.78
CA TYR A 46 -2.29 -25.99 11.07
C TYR A 46 -3.24 -25.34 10.07
N LYS A 47 -4.10 -26.11 9.38
CA LYS A 47 -5.12 -25.58 8.47
C LYS A 47 -6.23 -24.83 9.21
N ASN A 48 -6.58 -25.28 10.41
CA ASN A 48 -7.69 -24.75 11.20
C ASN A 48 -7.25 -23.72 12.26
N ASP A 49 -5.94 -23.52 12.45
CA ASP A 49 -5.39 -22.54 13.36
C ASP A 49 -5.69 -21.11 12.87
N PRO A 50 -6.40 -20.26 13.62
CA PRO A 50 -6.71 -18.88 13.25
C PRO A 50 -5.47 -18.03 12.95
N GLN A 51 -4.29 -18.34 13.50
CA GLN A 51 -3.03 -17.67 13.16
C GLN A 51 -2.49 -18.07 11.77
N PHE A 52 -2.81 -19.28 11.30
CA PHE A 52 -2.36 -19.83 10.02
C PHE A 52 -3.49 -20.01 9.01
N GLN A 53 -4.71 -19.56 9.35
CA GLN A 53 -5.86 -19.51 8.45
C GLN A 53 -5.53 -18.61 7.26
N GLY A 54 -4.98 -19.23 6.23
CA GLY A 54 -5.36 -19.03 4.84
C GLY A 54 -5.07 -17.69 4.19
N LYS A 55 -4.43 -16.73 4.86
CA LYS A 55 -3.93 -15.54 4.18
C LYS A 55 -2.78 -15.96 3.29
N LYS A 56 -3.05 -16.18 2.00
CA LYS A 56 -2.01 -16.40 1.00
C LYS A 56 -1.07 -15.21 1.09
N LEU A 57 0.18 -15.46 1.48
CA LEU A 57 1.17 -14.41 1.61
C LEU A 57 1.83 -14.19 0.26
N ALA A 58 2.08 -12.93 -0.08
CA ALA A 58 2.97 -12.56 -1.17
C ALA A 58 4.43 -12.83 -0.77
N SER A 59 5.34 -12.75 -1.73
CA SER A 59 6.77 -13.03 -1.53
C SER A 59 7.46 -12.12 -0.51
N ASP A 60 6.83 -10.99 -0.17
CA ASP A 60 7.28 -10.01 0.84
C ASP A 60 6.68 -10.28 2.24
N GLY A 61 5.92 -11.36 2.41
CA GLY A 61 5.29 -11.74 3.68
C GLY A 61 3.98 -10.99 3.98
N THR A 62 3.50 -10.13 3.07
CA THR A 62 2.21 -9.45 3.22
C THR A 62 1.06 -10.34 2.75
N SER A 63 -0.13 -10.18 3.32
CA SER A 63 -1.31 -10.92 2.88
C SER A 63 -1.81 -10.41 1.52
N ILE A 64 -1.97 -11.32 0.56
CA ILE A 64 -2.50 -11.00 -0.78
C ILE A 64 -3.90 -10.39 -0.68
N GLU A 65 -4.73 -10.87 0.24
CA GLU A 65 -6.08 -10.34 0.46
C GLU A 65 -6.04 -8.91 1.01
N ASP A 66 -5.13 -8.62 1.93
CA ASP A 66 -4.97 -7.27 2.47
C ASP A 66 -4.43 -6.31 1.40
N ASN A 67 -3.56 -6.78 0.50
CA ASN A 67 -3.07 -6.01 -0.65
C ASN A 67 -4.17 -5.71 -1.67
N LEU A 68 -4.97 -6.71 -2.03
CA LEU A 68 -6.11 -6.53 -2.95
C LEU A 68 -7.12 -5.54 -2.37
N ARG A 69 -7.47 -5.67 -1.09
CA ARG A 69 -8.33 -4.69 -0.40
C ARG A 69 -7.74 -3.28 -0.44
N CYS A 70 -6.43 -3.15 -0.21
CA CYS A 70 -5.75 -1.85 -0.26
C CYS A 70 -5.84 -1.22 -1.66
N LEU A 71 -5.66 -2.02 -2.73
CA LEU A 71 -5.81 -1.56 -4.11
C LEU A 71 -7.25 -1.13 -4.41
N GLU A 72 -8.23 -1.93 -4.01
CA GLU A 72 -9.66 -1.61 -4.17
C GLU A 72 -10.03 -0.31 -3.42
N GLU A 73 -9.52 -0.11 -2.22
CA GLU A 73 -9.74 1.12 -1.45
C GLU A 73 -9.12 2.35 -2.14
N VAL A 74 -7.92 2.22 -2.69
CA VAL A 74 -7.27 3.29 -3.45
C VAL A 74 -8.08 3.64 -4.70
N GLU A 75 -8.54 2.63 -5.42
CA GLU A 75 -9.35 2.81 -6.63
C GLU A 75 -10.72 3.40 -6.32
N ARG A 76 -11.37 2.96 -5.24
CA ARG A 76 -12.63 3.53 -4.75
C ARG A 76 -12.46 5.02 -4.42
N ARG A 77 -11.43 5.39 -3.66
CA ARG A 77 -11.15 6.80 -3.31
C ARG A 77 -10.91 7.65 -4.56
N LYS A 78 -10.18 7.12 -5.54
CA LYS A 78 -9.95 7.80 -6.82
C LYS A 78 -11.26 8.02 -7.59
N ASN A 79 -12.14 7.03 -7.60
CA ASN A 79 -13.44 7.12 -8.26
C ASN A 79 -14.38 8.11 -7.56
N GLU A 80 -14.39 8.11 -6.22
CA GLU A 80 -15.12 9.08 -5.39
C GLU A 80 -14.66 10.52 -5.71
N GLN A 81 -13.35 10.78 -5.68
CA GLN A 81 -12.77 12.09 -6.05
C GLN A 81 -13.14 12.50 -7.48
N MET A 82 -13.06 11.58 -8.43
CA MET A 82 -13.43 11.86 -9.82
C MET A 82 -14.92 12.22 -9.95
N GLN A 83 -15.78 11.57 -9.19
CA GLN A 83 -17.21 11.85 -9.20
C GLN A 83 -17.51 13.22 -8.56
N GLU A 84 -16.83 13.57 -7.47
CA GLU A 84 -16.92 14.90 -6.87
C GLU A 84 -16.51 16.01 -7.85
N ILE A 85 -15.40 15.82 -8.57
CA ILE A 85 -14.93 16.76 -9.61
C ILE A 85 -15.99 16.90 -10.72
N LYS A 86 -16.57 15.79 -11.20
CA LYS A 86 -17.62 15.81 -12.22
C LYS A 86 -18.87 16.56 -11.74
N THR A 87 -19.28 16.32 -10.49
CA THR A 87 -20.41 17.02 -9.87
C THR A 87 -20.10 18.52 -9.70
N TYR A 88 -18.88 18.87 -9.29
CA TYR A 88 -18.45 20.27 -9.12
C TYR A 88 -18.46 21.05 -10.45
N ILE A 89 -17.97 20.42 -11.52
CA ILE A 89 -17.97 21.00 -12.88
C ILE A 89 -19.38 20.97 -13.51
N ASN A 90 -20.32 20.26 -12.88
CA ASN A 90 -21.74 20.16 -13.22
C ASN A 90 -22.01 19.84 -14.70
N SER A 91 -21.56 18.66 -15.14
CA SER A 91 -21.65 18.25 -16.55
C SER A 91 -23.02 17.73 -16.99
N ASN A 92 -24.00 17.57 -16.09
CA ASN A 92 -25.23 16.85 -16.41
C ASN A 92 -26.39 17.79 -16.69
N GLY A 93 -26.90 17.76 -17.93
CA GLY A 93 -28.19 18.38 -18.29
C GLY A 93 -28.13 19.85 -18.68
N ILE A 94 -26.94 20.46 -18.78
CA ILE A 94 -26.78 21.82 -19.31
C ILE A 94 -26.36 21.82 -20.79
N PRO A 95 -26.95 22.69 -21.64
CA PRO A 95 -26.49 22.88 -23.01
C PRO A 95 -25.01 23.28 -23.07
N LYS A 96 -24.33 22.87 -24.15
CA LYS A 96 -22.88 23.05 -24.32
C LYS A 96 -22.46 24.52 -24.18
N GLU A 97 -23.24 25.44 -24.71
CA GLU A 97 -22.96 26.88 -24.70
C GLU A 97 -23.00 27.43 -23.26
N GLN A 98 -23.98 27.00 -22.47
CA GLN A 98 -24.10 27.36 -21.06
C GLN A 98 -22.99 26.72 -20.22
N PHE A 99 -22.59 25.49 -20.56
CA PHE A 99 -21.44 24.84 -19.93
C PHE A 99 -20.15 25.63 -20.17
N ILE A 100 -19.90 26.08 -21.41
CA ILE A 100 -18.70 26.84 -21.73
C ILE A 100 -18.67 28.15 -20.94
N GLU A 101 -19.77 28.91 -20.91
CA GLU A 101 -19.83 30.15 -20.13
C GLU A 101 -19.61 29.88 -18.63
N PHE A 102 -20.28 28.87 -18.08
CA PHE A 102 -20.14 28.46 -16.68
C PHE A 102 -18.70 28.06 -16.35
N ALA A 103 -18.12 27.14 -17.11
CA ALA A 103 -16.78 26.61 -16.88
C ALA A 103 -15.71 27.70 -17.06
N SER A 104 -15.92 28.63 -18.00
CA SER A 104 -14.97 29.71 -18.26
C SER A 104 -14.81 30.65 -17.06
N ARG A 105 -15.95 30.97 -16.41
CA ARG A 105 -16.01 31.88 -15.25
C ARG A 105 -15.72 31.22 -13.91
N ARG A 106 -15.74 29.88 -13.85
CA ARG A 106 -15.57 29.18 -12.59
C ARG A 106 -14.16 29.33 -12.04
N VAL A 107 -14.11 29.60 -10.75
CA VAL A 107 -12.87 29.74 -9.99
C VAL A 107 -12.40 28.37 -9.51
N LEU A 108 -11.13 28.10 -9.74
CA LEU A 108 -10.37 26.92 -9.33
C LEU A 108 -9.20 27.39 -8.47
N TYR A 109 -8.81 26.57 -7.51
CA TYR A 109 -7.64 26.85 -6.67
C TYR A 109 -6.59 25.77 -6.90
N PHE A 110 -5.37 26.19 -7.21
CA PHE A 110 -4.20 25.32 -7.27
C PHE A 110 -3.36 25.54 -6.03
N ILE A 111 -2.92 24.45 -5.39
CA ILE A 111 -2.05 24.50 -4.22
C ILE A 111 -0.82 23.63 -4.44
N SER A 112 0.35 24.13 -4.04
CA SER A 112 1.62 23.43 -4.09
C SER A 112 2.40 23.67 -2.80
N PHE A 113 3.14 22.66 -2.34
CA PHE A 113 4.00 22.74 -1.18
C PHE A 113 5.41 22.29 -1.52
N ASN A 114 6.42 23.02 -1.06
CA ASN A 114 7.77 22.46 -0.95
C ASN A 114 7.95 21.86 0.44
N ILE A 115 8.43 20.62 0.48
CA ILE A 115 8.55 19.84 1.71
C ILE A 115 10.03 19.64 2.04
N LEU A 116 10.43 20.01 3.26
CA LEU A 116 11.77 19.81 3.79
C LEU A 116 12.12 18.33 3.92
N CYS A 117 11.27 17.58 4.62
CA CYS A 117 11.41 16.14 4.77
C CYS A 117 10.07 15.51 5.11
N ARG A 118 10.00 14.19 4.89
CA ARG A 118 8.90 13.34 5.31
C ARG A 118 9.37 12.51 6.51
N THR A 119 8.70 12.68 7.64
CA THR A 119 8.85 11.80 8.80
C THR A 119 7.99 10.56 8.64
N GLU A 120 8.02 9.63 9.60
CA GLU A 120 7.12 8.47 9.59
C GLU A 120 5.64 8.84 9.56
N LYS A 121 5.27 10.00 10.12
CA LYS A 121 3.87 10.40 10.31
C LYS A 121 3.47 11.60 9.45
N GLU A 122 4.39 12.51 9.17
CA GLU A 122 4.06 13.86 8.68
C GLU A 122 5.06 14.37 7.64
N TYR A 123 4.57 15.26 6.77
CA TYR A 123 5.39 16.03 5.84
C TYR A 123 5.65 17.41 6.45
N ILE A 124 6.90 17.88 6.42
CA ILE A 124 7.29 19.18 6.99
C ILE A 124 7.39 20.22 5.87
N PRO A 125 6.41 21.12 5.69
CA PRO A 125 6.44 22.11 4.63
C PRO A 125 7.38 23.27 4.97
N ILE A 126 8.02 23.82 3.93
CA ILE A 126 8.88 25.02 3.99
C ILE A 126 8.39 26.13 3.06
N GLU A 127 7.51 25.81 2.13
CA GLU A 127 6.86 26.77 1.26
C GLU A 127 5.47 26.26 0.91
N VAL A 128 4.53 27.18 0.75
CA VAL A 128 3.25 26.92 0.11
C VAL A 128 2.93 28.02 -0.89
N GLY A 129 2.47 27.59 -2.06
CA GLY A 129 1.89 28.44 -3.09
C GLY A 129 0.43 28.06 -3.31
N VAL A 130 -0.46 29.05 -3.32
CA VAL A 130 -1.88 28.90 -3.68
C VAL A 130 -2.22 29.91 -4.75
N VAL A 131 -2.90 29.49 -5.80
CA VAL A 131 -3.30 30.34 -6.92
C VAL A 131 -4.79 30.20 -7.16
N GLU A 132 -5.48 31.32 -7.23
CA GLU A 132 -6.87 31.42 -7.67
C GLU A 132 -6.91 31.64 -9.18
N TYR A 133 -7.59 30.75 -9.91
CA TYR A 133 -7.58 30.70 -11.37
C TYR A 133 -8.99 30.55 -11.95
N SER A 134 -9.27 31.21 -13.08
CA SER A 134 -10.37 30.82 -13.97
C SER A 134 -9.90 30.76 -15.42
N ILE A 135 -10.62 30.05 -16.28
CA ILE A 135 -10.22 29.91 -17.69
C ILE A 135 -10.35 31.26 -18.43
N GLU A 136 -11.38 32.05 -18.12
CA GLU A 136 -11.63 33.33 -18.80
C GLU A 136 -10.58 34.40 -18.47
N HIS A 137 -10.11 34.46 -17.22
CA HIS A 137 -9.27 35.54 -16.72
C HIS A 137 -7.85 35.09 -16.33
N GLY A 138 -7.56 33.79 -16.36
CA GLY A 138 -6.29 33.26 -15.89
C GLY A 138 -6.16 33.36 -14.36
N ILE A 139 -5.01 33.83 -13.88
CA ILE A 139 -4.71 33.96 -12.45
C ILE A 139 -5.34 35.25 -11.91
N HIS A 140 -6.20 35.13 -10.90
CA HIS A 140 -6.81 36.26 -10.20
C HIS A 140 -5.92 36.76 -9.07
N ARG A 141 -5.47 35.83 -8.23
CA ARG A 141 -4.73 36.11 -7.00
C ARG A 141 -3.78 34.96 -6.69
N GLU A 142 -2.68 35.30 -6.04
CA GLU A 142 -1.68 34.35 -5.59
C GLU A 142 -1.34 34.59 -4.13
N LEU A 143 -1.08 33.50 -3.42
CA LEU A 143 -0.49 33.47 -2.10
C LEU A 143 0.76 32.61 -2.20
N SER A 144 1.94 33.20 -2.02
CA SER A 144 3.17 32.45 -1.82
C SER A 144 3.75 32.83 -0.46
N MET A 145 4.07 31.81 0.34
CA MET A 145 4.68 32.03 1.64
C MET A 145 5.72 30.97 1.95
N LEU A 146 6.85 31.43 2.50
CA LEU A 146 7.83 30.57 3.15
C LEU A 146 7.36 30.27 4.57
N ILE A 147 7.52 29.01 4.97
CA ILE A 147 7.13 28.49 6.27
C ILE A 147 8.40 28.18 7.05
N HIS A 148 8.56 28.80 8.22
CA HIS A 148 9.62 28.41 9.14
C HIS A 148 9.21 27.12 9.86
N SER A 149 9.81 26.00 9.46
CA SER A 149 9.51 24.67 9.98
C SER A 149 10.11 24.38 11.37
N GLY A 150 10.87 25.32 11.94
CA GLY A 150 11.56 25.14 13.22
C GLY A 150 12.79 24.23 13.09
N SER A 151 13.03 23.40 14.11
CA SER A 151 14.15 22.48 14.15
C SER A 151 13.89 21.22 13.34
N ILE A 152 14.91 20.76 12.60
CA ILE A 152 14.85 19.48 11.87
C ILE A 152 14.64 18.33 12.87
N PRO A 153 13.65 17.43 12.64
CA PRO A 153 13.45 16.28 13.52
C PRO A 153 14.67 15.37 13.59
N THR A 154 14.92 14.80 14.77
CA THR A 154 16.04 13.89 15.01
C THR A 154 15.98 12.69 14.07
N GLY A 155 17.10 12.37 13.42
CA GLY A 155 17.20 11.27 12.44
C GLY A 155 16.88 11.66 10.99
N TYR A 156 16.35 12.87 10.74
CA TYR A 156 15.96 13.30 9.39
C TYR A 156 16.89 14.37 8.78
N ALA A 157 17.99 14.72 9.45
CA ALA A 157 18.96 15.71 8.96
C ALA A 157 19.47 15.39 7.54
N ALA A 158 19.81 14.14 7.25
CA ALA A 158 20.28 13.75 5.92
C ALA A 158 19.22 13.90 4.81
N ALA A 159 17.94 13.73 5.16
CA ALA A 159 16.83 13.94 4.22
C ALA A 159 16.56 15.44 4.01
N ALA A 160 16.61 16.23 5.09
CA ALA A 160 16.38 17.67 5.07
C ALA A 160 17.50 18.47 4.37
N LEU A 161 18.76 18.05 4.52
CA LEU A 161 19.93 18.71 3.94
C LEU A 161 20.21 18.33 2.47
N ARG A 162 19.33 17.53 1.86
CA ARG A 162 19.44 17.12 0.44
C ARG A 162 18.74 18.07 -0.53
N LEU A 163 17.99 19.04 -0.01
CA LEU A 163 17.43 20.17 -0.76
C LEU A 163 18.51 21.23 -1.02
#